data_AF-A0A073IJ53-F1
#
_entry.id   AF-A0A073IJ53-F1
#
_cell.length_a   1.000
_cell.length_b   1.000
_cell.length_c   1.000
_cell.angle_alpha   90.00
_cell.angle_beta   90.00
_cell.angle_gamma   90.00
#
_symmetry.space_group_name_H-M   'P 1'
#
loop_
_entity.id
_entity.type
_entity.pdbx_description
1 polymer ?
#
loop_
_entity_poly.entity_id
_entity_poly.type
_entity_poly.pdbx_seq_one_letter_code
_entity_poly.pdbx_strand_id
1 'polypeptide(L)'
;MTECAGIPLRLTEQQIEAGKSAAGGFTRKQLKSWGVPWPPPKGWQKALLTGRKIPRRKRSAKQAKAIARRYEAQRKADVKRKAEADHRNFDREAGKGL
;
A
#
# COMPACT_ATOMS: atom_id res chain seq x y z
N MET A 1 17.30 24.84 -19.92
CA MET A 1 16.79 23.49 -20.23
C MET A 1 17.15 22.62 -19.02
N THR A 2 16.31 22.28 -18.05
CA THR A 2 14.86 22.11 -17.99
C THR A 2 14.48 22.26 -16.52
N GLU A 3 13.63 23.23 -16.19
CA GLU A 3 13.15 23.44 -14.82
C GLU A 3 12.26 22.26 -14.40
N CYS A 4 12.76 21.44 -13.47
CA CYS A 4 11.97 20.45 -12.76
C CYS A 4 11.13 21.15 -11.67
N ALA A 5 10.16 21.97 -12.10
CA ALA A 5 9.21 22.60 -11.21
C ALA A 5 8.24 21.53 -10.67
N GLY A 6 8.52 21.03 -9.46
CA GLY A 6 7.55 20.29 -8.68
C GLY A 6 6.50 21.26 -8.13
N ILE A 7 5.32 21.36 -8.75
CA ILE A 7 4.19 22.15 -8.21
C ILE A 7 2.83 21.52 -8.63
N PRO A 8 1.71 21.91 -8.00
CA PRO A 8 0.66 21.05 -7.46
C PRO A 8 -0.26 20.48 -8.55
N LEU A 9 -0.86 19.32 -8.27
CA LEU A 9 -1.58 18.46 -9.21
C LEU A 9 -2.82 19.12 -9.87
N ARG A 10 -2.58 19.96 -10.87
CA ARG A 10 -3.47 20.28 -11.98
C ARG A 10 -2.63 20.26 -13.25
N LEU A 11 -2.41 19.06 -13.79
CA LEU A 11 -1.73 18.93 -15.08
C LEU A 11 -2.72 19.24 -16.20
N THR A 12 -2.24 19.90 -17.26
CA THR A 12 -3.01 20.06 -18.50
C THR A 12 -2.92 18.80 -19.36
N GLU A 13 -3.84 18.63 -20.30
CA GLU A 13 -3.88 17.47 -21.19
C GLU A 13 -2.58 17.32 -21.99
N GLN A 14 -2.02 18.44 -22.47
CA GLN A 14 -0.73 18.50 -23.16
C GLN A 14 0.43 17.99 -22.29
N GLN A 15 0.45 18.32 -20.99
CA GLN A 15 1.49 17.82 -20.08
C GLN A 15 1.34 16.32 -19.79
N ILE A 16 0.10 15.83 -19.73
CA ILE A 16 -0.17 14.39 -19.61
C ILE A 16 0.31 13.68 -20.88
N GLU A 17 0.03 14.21 -22.07
CA GLU A 17 0.49 13.61 -23.32
C GLU A 17 2.01 13.69 -23.51
N ALA A 18 2.66 14.76 -23.08
CA ALA A 18 4.12 14.89 -23.08
C ALA A 18 4.82 13.81 -22.23
N GLY A 19 4.11 13.26 -21.23
CA GLY A 19 4.61 12.14 -20.43
C GLY A 19 4.39 10.75 -21.05
N LYS A 20 3.77 10.65 -22.24
CA LYS A 20 3.64 9.37 -22.95
C LYS A 20 5.02 8.90 -23.43
N SER A 21 5.23 7.60 -23.30
CA SER A 21 6.41 6.92 -23.84
C SER A 21 6.23 6.72 -25.35
N ALA A 22 7.32 6.48 -26.10
CA ALA A 22 7.27 6.20 -27.54
C ALA A 22 6.33 5.05 -27.92
N ALA A 23 6.10 4.09 -27.01
CA ALA A 23 5.14 2.99 -27.18
C ALA A 23 3.65 3.39 -26.91
N GLY A 24 3.36 4.68 -26.72
CA GLY A 24 2.01 5.22 -26.47
C GLY A 24 1.50 5.07 -25.03
N GLY A 25 2.27 4.45 -24.13
CA GLY A 25 1.88 4.21 -22.74
C GLY A 25 2.58 5.10 -21.71
N PHE A 26 2.15 5.01 -20.44
CA PHE A 26 2.79 5.70 -19.32
C PHE A 26 3.66 4.76 -18.48
N THR A 27 4.89 5.18 -18.18
CA THR A 27 5.77 4.38 -17.34
C THR A 27 5.37 4.44 -15.86
N ARG A 28 5.69 3.38 -15.13
CA ARG A 28 5.53 3.32 -13.66
C ARG A 28 6.21 4.48 -12.93
N LYS A 29 7.41 4.86 -13.38
CA LYS A 29 8.19 5.96 -12.79
C LYS A 29 7.47 7.30 -13.01
N GLN A 30 7.02 7.55 -14.24
CA GLN A 30 6.28 8.78 -14.59
C GLN A 30 4.99 8.92 -13.77
N LEU A 31 4.19 7.86 -13.71
CA LEU A 31 2.94 7.84 -12.92
C LEU A 31 3.20 8.08 -11.44
N LYS A 32 4.27 7.48 -10.88
CA LYS A 32 4.67 7.69 -9.49
C LYS A 32 5.08 9.15 -9.22
N SER A 33 5.77 9.81 -10.16
CA SER A 33 6.12 11.23 -10.06
C SER A 33 4.89 12.13 -9.99
N TRP A 34 3.79 11.76 -10.65
CA TRP A 34 2.49 12.44 -10.56
C TRP A 34 1.61 11.97 -9.39
N GLY A 35 2.11 11.09 -8.52
CA GLY A 35 1.35 10.54 -7.40
C GLY A 35 0.26 9.53 -7.80
N VAL A 36 0.26 9.04 -9.04
CA VAL A 36 -0.68 8.01 -9.52
C VAL A 36 -0.19 6.64 -9.07
N PRO A 37 -0.98 5.87 -8.29
CA PRO A 37 -0.59 4.52 -7.91
C PRO A 37 -0.56 3.58 -9.12
N TRP A 38 0.39 2.64 -9.13
CA TRP A 38 0.41 1.54 -10.08
C TRP A 38 -0.31 0.31 -9.51
N PRO A 39 -1.18 -0.38 -10.28
CA PRO A 39 -1.66 -0.06 -11.62
C PRO A 39 -2.59 1.17 -11.65
N PRO A 40 -2.59 1.96 -12.74
CA PRO A 40 -3.36 3.19 -12.83
C PRO A 40 -4.87 2.91 -12.69
N PRO A 41 -5.56 3.57 -11.75
CA PRO A 41 -6.99 3.36 -11.54
C PRO A 41 -7.80 4.02 -12.67
N LYS A 42 -8.98 3.47 -12.98
CA LYS A 42 -9.88 4.06 -13.98
C LYS A 42 -10.17 5.53 -13.65
N GLY A 43 -9.99 6.42 -14.62
CA GLY A 43 -10.25 7.85 -14.47
C GLY A 43 -9.12 8.69 -13.85
N TRP A 44 -7.91 8.14 -13.71
CA TRP A 44 -6.75 8.88 -13.14
C TRP A 44 -6.40 10.15 -13.93
N GLN A 45 -6.51 10.15 -15.27
CA GLN A 45 -6.25 11.34 -16.10
C GLN A 45 -7.22 12.48 -15.75
N LYS A 46 -8.52 12.19 -15.64
CA LYS A 46 -9.53 13.17 -15.22
C LYS A 46 -9.25 13.69 -13.81
N ALA A 47 -8.79 12.83 -12.90
CA ALA A 47 -8.43 13.25 -11.55
C ALA A 47 -7.23 14.24 -11.56
N LEU A 48 -6.22 14.03 -12.41
CA LEU A 48 -5.12 14.97 -12.60
C LEU A 48 -5.57 16.29 -13.24
N LEU A 49 -6.46 16.24 -14.22
CA LEU A 49 -7.01 17.44 -14.89
C LEU A 49 -7.85 18.29 -13.93
N THR A 50 -8.70 17.66 -13.12
CA THR A 50 -9.56 18.37 -12.15
C THR A 50 -8.82 18.74 -10.87
N GLY A 51 -7.64 18.16 -10.62
CA GLY A 51 -6.93 18.23 -9.35
C GLY A 51 -7.66 17.52 -8.19
N ARG A 52 -8.43 16.47 -8.52
CA ARG A 52 -9.07 15.60 -7.51
C ARG A 52 -8.09 14.53 -7.06
N LYS A 53 -8.23 14.06 -5.81
CA LYS A 53 -7.45 12.94 -5.28
C LYS A 53 -7.70 11.68 -6.13
N ILE A 54 -6.62 11.03 -6.58
CA ILE A 54 -6.70 9.80 -7.35
C ILE A 54 -7.13 8.65 -6.40
N PRO A 55 -8.22 7.92 -6.71
CA PRO A 55 -8.68 6.84 -5.84
C PRO A 55 -7.67 5.70 -5.84
N ARG A 56 -7.25 5.27 -4.64
CA ARG A 56 -6.45 4.05 -4.51
C ARG A 56 -7.31 2.85 -4.87
N ARG A 57 -6.73 1.88 -5.59
CA ARG A 57 -7.40 0.62 -5.93
C ARG A 57 -7.90 -0.06 -4.65
N LYS A 58 -9.23 -0.23 -4.55
CA LYS A 58 -9.85 -0.92 -3.42
C LYS A 58 -9.47 -2.41 -3.48
N ARG A 59 -9.14 -3.01 -2.34
CA ARG A 59 -9.05 -4.47 -2.24
C ARG A 59 -10.45 -5.06 -2.43
N SER A 60 -10.56 -6.22 -3.06
CA SER A 60 -11.85 -6.91 -3.13
C SER A 60 -12.26 -7.38 -1.74
N ALA A 61 -13.56 -7.55 -1.50
CA ALA A 61 -14.08 -8.06 -0.22
C ALA A 61 -13.43 -9.40 0.16
N LYS A 62 -13.18 -10.28 -0.83
CA LYS A 62 -12.47 -11.55 -0.64
C LYS A 62 -11.04 -11.36 -0.13
N GLN A 63 -10.30 -10.41 -0.69
CA GLN A 63 -8.93 -10.09 -0.25
C GLN A 63 -8.90 -9.49 1.16
N ALA A 64 -9.85 -8.59 1.48
CA ALA A 64 -9.95 -8.02 2.83
C ALA A 64 -10.20 -9.10 3.89
N LYS A 65 -11.14 -10.02 3.63
CA LYS A 65 -11.46 -11.15 4.51
C LYS A 65 -10.27 -12.09 4.70
N ALA A 66 -9.53 -12.41 3.64
CA ALA A 66 -8.35 -13.26 3.72
C ALA A 66 -7.25 -12.65 4.61
N ILE A 67 -7.05 -11.33 4.53
CA ILE A 67 -6.09 -10.61 5.37
C ILE A 67 -6.54 -10.65 6.84
N ALA A 68 -7.80 -10.33 7.13
CA ALA A 68 -8.34 -10.40 8.49
C ALA A 68 -8.16 -11.78 9.12
N ARG A 69 -8.49 -12.85 8.37
CA ARG A 69 -8.28 -14.24 8.82
C ARG A 69 -6.82 -14.53 9.17
N ARG A 70 -5.87 -14.03 8.36
CA ARG A 70 -4.44 -14.21 8.61
C ARG A 70 -4.01 -13.50 9.90
N TYR A 71 -4.49 -12.28 10.13
CA TYR A 71 -4.23 -11.54 11.36
C TYR A 71 -4.79 -12.24 12.60
N GLU A 72 -6.02 -12.75 12.53
CA GLU A 72 -6.62 -13.50 13.64
C GLU A 72 -5.87 -14.79 13.95
N ALA A 73 -5.43 -15.52 12.91
CA ALA A 73 -4.62 -16.72 13.08
C ALA A 73 -3.28 -16.42 13.76
N GLN A 74 -2.60 -15.34 13.34
CA GLN A 74 -1.38 -14.87 14.00
C GLN A 74 -1.65 -14.51 15.46
N ARG A 75 -2.68 -13.70 15.74
CA ARG A 75 -3.06 -13.31 17.11
C ARG A 75 -3.29 -14.53 18.00
N LYS A 76 -4.00 -15.54 17.52
CA LYS A 76 -4.23 -16.79 18.27
C LYS A 76 -2.93 -17.56 18.52
N ALA A 77 -2.04 -17.61 17.53
CA ALA A 77 -0.74 -18.26 17.68
C ALA A 77 0.15 -17.54 18.70
N ASP A 78 0.17 -16.20 18.70
CA ASP A 78 0.91 -15.39 19.67
C ASP A 78 0.37 -15.56 21.09
N VAL A 79 -0.97 -15.53 21.26
CA VAL A 79 -1.60 -15.82 22.57
C VAL A 79 -1.24 -17.21 23.08
N LYS A 80 -1.29 -18.24 22.20
CA LYS A 80 -0.90 -19.60 22.57
C LYS A 80 0.58 -19.68 22.97
N ARG A 81 1.47 -19.09 22.17
CA ARG A 81 2.91 -19.06 22.48
C ARG A 81 3.20 -18.37 23.80
N LYS A 82 2.51 -17.26 24.09
CA LYS A 82 2.64 -16.56 25.36
C LYS A 82 2.20 -17.44 26.53
N ALA A 83 1.01 -18.06 26.45
CA ALA A 83 0.54 -18.97 27.50
C ALA A 83 1.51 -20.15 27.74
N GLU A 84 2.06 -20.72 26.67
CA GLU A 84 3.05 -21.81 26.77
C GLU A 84 4.38 -21.32 27.37
N ALA A 85 4.81 -20.11 27.03
CA ALA A 85 6.00 -19.48 27.64
C ALA A 85 5.77 -19.17 29.13
N ASP A 86 4.58 -18.68 29.50
CA ASP A 86 4.21 -18.37 30.88
C ASP A 86 4.16 -19.66 31.72
N HIS A 87 3.56 -20.75 31.20
CA HIS A 87 3.62 -22.08 31.82
C HIS A 87 5.07 -22.57 32.00
N ARG A 88 5.88 -22.51 30.94
CA ARG A 88 7.29 -22.93 31.01
C ARG A 88 8.11 -22.14 32.01
N ASN A 89 7.80 -20.84 32.17
CA ASN A 89 8.49 -20.00 33.14
C ASN A 89 8.08 -20.37 34.58
N PHE A 90 6.81 -20.69 34.80
CA PHE A 90 6.32 -21.18 36.09
C PHE A 90 7.00 -22.50 36.51
N ASP A 91 7.10 -23.48 35.60
CA ASP A 91 7.81 -24.75 35.86
C ASP A 91 9.31 -24.54 36.17
N ARG A 92 9.95 -23.58 35.49
CA ARG A 92 11.37 -23.23 35.74
C ARG A 92 11.58 -22.61 37.12
N GLU A 93 10.69 -21.73 37.56
CA GLU A 93 10.76 -21.11 38.89
C GLU A 93 10.49 -22.15 40.00
N ALA A 94 9.55 -23.09 39.78
CA ALA A 94 9.28 -24.18 40.71
C ALA A 94 10.49 -25.13 40.90
N GLY A 95 11.32 -25.31 39.88
CA GLY A 95 12.56 -26.12 39.94
C GLY A 95 13.78 -25.40 40.54
N LYS A 96 13.70 -24.10 40.84
CA LYS A 96 14.80 -23.30 41.43
C LYS A 96 14.71 -23.17 42.96
N GLY A 97 13.65 -23.70 43.58
CA GLY A 97 13.48 -23.74 45.04
C GLY A 97 13.91 -25.08 45.62
N LEU A 98 15.21 -25.31 45.72
CA LEU A 98 15.85 -26.32 46.59
C LEU A 98 17.10 -25.69 47.22
#